data_AF-A0A928PK89-F1
#
_entry.id   AF-A0A928PK89-F1
#
_cell.length_a   1.000
_cell.length_b   1.000
_cell.length_c   1.000
_cell.angle_alpha   90.00
_cell.angle_beta   90.00
_cell.angle_gamma   90.00
#
_symmetry.space_group_name_H-M   'P 1'
#
loop_
_entity.id
_entity.type
_entity.pdbx_description
1 polymer ?
#
loop_
_entity_poly.entity_id
_entity_poly.type
_entity_poly.pdbx_seq_one_letter_code
_entity_poly.pdbx_strand_id
1 'polypeptide(L)' 'MKPLKEKISITIDNDILIKLKEKAEYDDRSLSQYINLVLKQHLKDLDDKK' A
#
# COMPACT_ATOMS: atom_id res chain seq x y z
N MET A 1 10.50 19.38 -11.56
CA MET A 1 10.74 18.20 -10.71
C MET A 1 9.58 17.25 -10.93
N LYS A 2 9.81 16.07 -11.54
CA LYS A 2 8.72 15.10 -11.82
C LYS A 2 8.05 14.71 -10.49
N PRO A 3 6.72 14.58 -10.43
CA PRO A 3 6.06 14.09 -9.24
C PRO A 3 6.59 12.67 -8.97
N LEU A 4 7.22 12.46 -7.82
CA LEU A 4 7.82 11.19 -7.41
C LEU A 4 6.79 10.07 -7.18
N LYS A 5 5.49 10.40 -7.28
CA LYS A 5 4.36 9.49 -7.03
C LYS A 5 3.25 9.80 -8.03
N GLU A 6 2.84 8.79 -8.79
CA GLU A 6 1.64 8.88 -9.61
C GLU A 6 0.40 8.54 -8.78
N LYS A 7 -0.70 9.26 -9.00
CA LYS A 7 -2.00 8.91 -8.42
C LYS A 7 -2.62 7.86 -9.31
N ILE A 8 -2.88 6.69 -8.74
CA ILE A 8 -3.62 5.62 -9.40
C ILE A 8 -4.99 5.45 -8.73
N SER A 9 -6.00 5.17 -9.54
CA SER A 9 -7.31 4.72 -9.04
C SER A 9 -7.34 3.20 -9.19
N ILE A 10 -7.57 2.49 -8.09
CA ILE A 10 -7.66 1.03 -8.07
C ILE A 10 -8.91 0.62 -7.30
N THR A 11 -9.56 -0.44 -7.76
CA THR A 11 -10.67 -1.05 -7.04
C THR A 11 -10.11 -2.11 -6.10
N ILE A 12 -10.51 -2.06 -4.83
CA ILE A 12 -10.09 -3.00 -3.79
C ILE A 12 -11.36 -3.48 -3.08
N ASP A 13 -11.38 -4.75 -2.70
CA ASP A 13 -12.47 -5.30 -1.89
C ASP A 13 -12.63 -4.54 -0.56
N ASN A 14 -13.88 -4.38 -0.13
CA ASN A 14 -14.20 -3.60 1.06
C ASN A 14 -13.55 -4.17 2.34
N ASP A 15 -13.50 -5.50 2.47
CA ASP A 15 -12.87 -6.17 3.64
C ASP A 15 -11.37 -5.84 3.74
N ILE A 16 -10.68 -5.82 2.59
CA ILE A 16 -9.26 -5.47 2.51
C ILE A 16 -9.07 -3.99 2.82
N LEU A 17 -9.92 -3.12 2.27
CA LEU A 17 -9.86 -1.68 2.52
C LEU A 17 -9.99 -1.32 4.01
N ILE A 18 -10.92 -1.98 4.72
CA ILE A 18 -11.12 -1.79 6.16
C ILE A 18 -9.84 -2.15 6.92
N LYS A 19 -9.29 -3.35 6.67
CA LYS A 19 -8.04 -3.80 7.33
C LYS A 19 -6.86 -2.89 7.03
N LEU A 20 -6.73 -2.40 5.79
CA LEU A 20 -5.69 -1.45 5.41
C LEU A 20 -5.83 -0.12 6.14
N LYS A 21 -7.06 0.38 6.32
CA LYS A 21 -7.34 1.61 7.08
C LYS A 21 -7.00 1.45 8.56
N GLU A 22 -7.48 0.39 9.20
CA GLU A 22 -7.20 0.12 10.61
C GLU A 22 -5.69 0.04 10.87
N LYS A 23 -4.95 -0.66 10.00
CA LYS A 23 -3.49 -0.76 10.09
C LYS A 23 -2.79 0.57 9.84
N ALA A 24 -3.27 1.37 8.89
CA ALA A 24 -2.71 2.68 8.61
C ALA A 24 -2.94 3.67 9.76
N GLU A 25 -4.12 3.64 10.39
CA GLU A 25 -4.45 4.43 11.58
C GLU A 25 -3.59 4.02 12.78
N TYR A 26 -3.38 2.72 12.99
CA TYR A 26 -2.50 2.22 14.05
C TYR A 26 -1.04 2.69 13.89
N ASP A 27 -0.56 2.82 12.65
CA ASP A 27 0.79 3.28 12.33
C ASP A 27 0.92 4.82 12.22
N ASP A 28 -0.14 5.59 12.46
CA ASP A 28 -0.23 7.05 12.26
C ASP A 28 0.20 7.48 10.83
N ARG A 29 -0.27 6.73 9.82
CA ARG A 29 0.11 6.92 8.41
C ARG A 29 -1.09 7.05 7.49
N SER A 30 -0.90 7.76 6.38
CA SER A 30 -1.91 7.79 5.32
C SER A 30 -2.09 6.41 4.69
N LEU A 31 -3.34 6.07 4.34
CA LEU A 31 -3.69 4.83 3.66
C LEU A 31 -2.83 4.59 2.40
N SER A 32 -2.62 5.64 1.59
CA SER A 32 -1.78 5.56 0.39
C SER A 32 -0.34 5.17 0.71
N GLN A 33 0.22 5.69 1.80
CA GLN A 33 1.58 5.34 2.24
C GLN A 33 1.66 3.93 2.79
N TYR A 34 0.63 3.48 3.51
CA TYR A 34 0.53 2.11 4.01
C TYR A 34 0.45 1.10 2.87
N ILE A 35 -0.45 1.31 1.90
CA ILE A 35 -0.56 0.48 0.69
C ILE A 35 0.79 0.37 -0.03
N ASN A 36 1.52 1.48 -0.15
CA ASN A 36 2.81 1.49 -0.82
C ASN A 36 3.88 0.65 -0.11
N LEU A 37 3.85 0.60 1.23
CA LEU A 37 4.75 -0.24 2.02
C LEU A 37 4.42 -1.72 1.83
N VAL A 38 3.14 -2.08 1.90
CA VAL A 38 2.66 -3.45 1.68
C VAL A 38 3.05 -3.94 0.29
N LEU A 39 2.82 -3.12 -0.76
CA LEU A 39 3.20 -3.46 -2.13
C LEU A 39 4.71 -3.61 -2.29
N LYS A 40 5.52 -2.72 -1.69
CA LYS A 40 6.99 -2.85 -1.72
C LYS A 40 7.46 -4.15 -1.08
N GLN A 41 6.89 -4.52 0.07
CA GLN A 41 7.23 -5.77 0.74
C GLN A 41 6.83 -6.97 -0.12
N HIS A 42 5.63 -6.95 -0.69
CA HIS A 42 5.15 -8.02 -1.57
C HIS A 42 6.03 -8.22 -2.81
N LEU A 43 6.45 -7.12 -3.45
CA LEU A 43 7.38 -7.16 -4.58
C LEU A 43 8.74 -7.73 -4.17
N LYS A 44 9.25 -7.34 -2.99
CA LYS A 44 10.51 -7.87 -2.46
C LYS A 44 10.42 -9.37 -2.21
N ASP A 45 9.33 -9.85 -1.61
CA ASP A 45 9.11 -11.29 -1.36
C ASP A 45 8.95 -12.09 -2.65
N LEU A 46 8.48 -11.47 -3.73
CA LEU A 46 8.40 -12.08 -5.06
C LEU A 46 9.77 -12.19 -5.75
N ASP A 47 10.62 -11.16 -5.61
CA ASP A 47 11.99 -11.17 -6.11
C ASP A 47 12.88 -12.16 -5.34
N ASP A 48 12.72 -12.27 -4.02
CA ASP A 48 13.51 -13.16 -3.16
C ASP A 48 13.18 -14.65 -3.36
N LYS A 49 11.98 -14.96 -3.88
CA LYS A 49 11.53 -16.33 -4.21
C LYS A 49 11.93 -16.79 -5.61
N LYS A 50 12.74 -16.01 -6.33
CA LYS A 50 13.12 -16.23 -7.72
C LYS A 50 14.57 -16.71 -7.82
#